data_AF-S0EZZ3-F1
#
_entry.id   AF-S0EZZ3-F1
#
_cell.length_a   1.000
_cell.length_b   1.000
_cell.length_c   1.000
_cell.angle_alpha   90.00
_cell.angle_beta   90.00
_cell.angle_gamma   90.00
#
_symmetry.space_group_name_H-M   'P 1'
#
loop_
_entity.id
_entity.type
_entity.pdbx_description
1 polymer ?
#
loop_
_entity_poly.entity_id
_entity_poly.type
_entity_poly.pdbx_seq_one_letter_code
_entity_poly.pdbx_strand_id
1 'polypeptide(L)'
;MDTTERKNQELVLYITLRSETDAYFGLVKRYKLLFFADRLALRKLGRPLSGFEYRKMEFVPVPEGIDSTIETLQTQQDIVVAKRPFYGYTQKKPLALREPRLDEFTADEITRSANLRSNFCADNFFS
;
A
#
# COMPACT_ATOMS: atom_id res chain seq x y z
N MET A 1 7.31 0.97 -19.66
CA MET A 1 6.68 0.88 -18.34
C MET A 1 5.40 1.65 -18.40
N ASP A 2 4.28 0.95 -18.28
CA ASP A 2 2.96 1.54 -18.39
C ASP A 2 2.73 2.57 -17.26
N THR A 3 1.93 3.61 -17.52
CA THR A 3 1.67 4.66 -16.53
C THR A 3 0.93 4.09 -15.31
N THR A 4 0.10 3.07 -15.52
CA THR A 4 -0.61 2.35 -14.45
C THR A 4 0.35 1.59 -13.54
N GLU A 5 1.32 0.88 -14.11
CA GLU A 5 2.33 0.13 -13.35
C GLU A 5 3.14 1.05 -12.44
N ARG A 6 3.54 2.20 -12.98
CA ARG A 6 4.29 3.22 -12.21
C ARG A 6 3.45 3.76 -11.06
N LYS A 7 2.18 4.09 -11.31
CA LYS A 7 1.26 4.57 -10.27
C LYS A 7 1.02 3.52 -9.18
N ASN A 8 0.91 2.25 -9.55
CA ASN A 8 0.78 1.14 -8.61
C ASN A 8 2.01 1.04 -7.70
N GLN A 9 3.20 1.16 -8.27
CA GLN A 9 4.46 1.16 -7.53
C GLN A 9 4.54 2.32 -6.54
N GLU A 10 4.25 3.54 -6.98
CA GLU A 10 4.27 4.72 -6.11
C GLU A 10 3.21 4.64 -5.01
N LEU A 11 2.05 4.03 -5.27
CA LEU A 11 1.02 3.83 -4.23
C LEU A 11 1.48 2.81 -3.18
N VAL A 12 2.10 1.71 -3.60
CA VAL A 12 2.65 0.70 -2.70
C VAL A 12 3.76 1.29 -1.84
N LEU A 13 4.64 2.09 -2.45
CA LEU A 13 5.71 2.78 -1.73
C LEU A 13 5.16 3.82 -0.76
N TYR A 14 4.16 4.61 -1.17
CA TYR A 14 3.47 5.57 -0.30
C TYR A 14 2.87 4.91 0.93
N ILE A 15 2.11 3.82 0.75
CA ILE A 15 1.51 3.07 1.87
C ILE A 15 2.60 2.48 2.77
N THR A 16 3.69 1.98 2.18
CA THR A 16 4.82 1.41 2.92
C THR A 16 5.49 2.47 3.81
N LEU A 17 5.89 3.60 3.22
CA LEU A 17 6.51 4.72 3.92
C LEU A 17 5.61 5.25 5.05
N ARG A 18 4.31 5.40 4.78
CA ARG A 18 3.34 5.87 5.78
C ARG A 18 3.11 4.90 6.93
N SER A 19 3.45 3.63 6.76
CA SER A 19 3.19 2.57 7.73
C SER A 19 4.47 2.05 8.40
N GLU A 20 5.61 2.71 8.23
CA GLU A 20 6.89 2.26 8.78
C GLU A 20 6.92 2.22 10.31
N THR A 21 6.22 3.13 10.98
CA THR A 21 6.14 3.16 12.45
C THR A 21 5.14 2.15 13.01
N ASP A 22 4.27 1.57 12.18
CA ASP A 22 3.25 0.63 12.61
C ASP A 22 3.85 -0.76 12.85
N ALA A 23 3.73 -1.24 14.09
CA ALA A 23 4.23 -2.55 14.49
C ALA A 23 3.45 -3.71 13.82
N TYR A 24 2.19 -3.51 13.47
CA TYR A 24 1.35 -4.53 12.85
C TYR A 24 1.41 -4.49 11.32
N PHE A 25 2.22 -3.60 10.73
CA PHE A 25 2.34 -3.48 9.30
C PHE A 25 3.15 -4.63 8.70
N GLY A 26 2.42 -5.55 8.09
CA GLY A 26 2.93 -6.65 7.28
C GLY A 26 2.09 -6.86 6.03
N LEU A 27 2.30 -8.00 5.36
CA LEU A 27 1.69 -8.33 4.06
C LEU A 27 0.16 -8.17 4.04
N VAL A 28 -0.54 -8.76 5.02
CA VAL A 28 -2.01 -8.73 5.09
C VAL A 28 -2.53 -7.30 5.28
N LYS A 29 -1.90 -6.53 6.17
CA LYS A 29 -2.31 -5.13 6.43
C LYS A 29 -2.11 -4.28 5.18
N ARG A 30 -0.97 -4.42 4.49
CA ARG A 30 -0.71 -3.72 3.21
C ARG A 30 -1.79 -3.96 2.17
N TYR A 31 -2.24 -5.20 1.98
CA TYR A 31 -3.29 -5.50 0.99
C TYR A 31 -4.64 -4.88 1.36
N LYS A 32 -4.99 -4.90 2.65
CA LYS A 32 -6.16 -4.15 3.15
C LYS A 32 -6.03 -2.65 2.87
N LEU A 33 -4.87 -2.05 3.17
CA LEU A 33 -4.65 -0.61 2.96
C LEU A 33 -4.79 -0.22 1.50
N LEU A 34 -4.21 -1.00 0.57
CA LEU A 34 -4.35 -0.80 -0.88
C LEU A 34 -5.82 -0.84 -1.31
N PHE A 35 -6.52 -1.91 -0.93
CA PHE A 35 -7.94 -2.07 -1.23
C PHE A 35 -8.78 -0.90 -0.70
N PHE A 36 -8.58 -0.48 0.55
CA PHE A 36 -9.31 0.64 1.12
C PHE A 36 -8.98 1.97 0.46
N ALA A 37 -7.72 2.20 0.07
CA ALA A 37 -7.32 3.41 -0.65
C ALA A 37 -8.07 3.51 -1.99
N ASP A 38 -8.14 2.41 -2.75
CA ASP A 38 -8.89 2.37 -4.00
C ASP A 38 -10.39 2.50 -3.81
N ARG A 39 -10.98 1.82 -2.82
CA ARG A 39 -12.42 1.93 -2.52
C ARG A 39 -12.79 3.36 -2.10
N LEU A 40 -11.94 4.00 -1.31
CA LEU A 40 -12.17 5.38 -0.89
C LEU A 40 -12.07 6.35 -2.08
N ALA A 41 -11.08 6.17 -2.94
CA ALA A 41 -10.92 6.96 -4.14
C ALA A 41 -12.08 6.74 -5.12
N LEU A 42 -12.51 5.50 -5.33
CA LEU A 42 -13.68 5.20 -6.16
C LEU A 42 -14.92 5.94 -5.65
N ARG A 43 -15.16 5.93 -4.33
CA ARG A 43 -16.30 6.65 -3.72
C ARG A 43 -16.20 8.18 -3.86
N LYS A 44 -14.99 8.73 -3.77
CA LYS A 44 -14.78 10.20 -3.72
C LYS A 44 -14.50 10.84 -5.08
N LEU A 45 -13.85 10.12 -5.98
CA LEU A 45 -13.31 10.57 -7.26
C LEU A 45 -13.98 9.89 -8.46
N GLY A 46 -14.78 8.85 -8.23
CA GLY A 46 -15.39 8.03 -9.28
C GLY A 46 -14.41 7.05 -9.95
N ARG A 47 -13.14 7.01 -9.50
CA ARG A 47 -12.10 6.10 -10.00
C ARG A 47 -11.13 5.67 -8.90
N PRO A 48 -10.54 4.46 -8.97
CA PRO A 48 -9.52 4.01 -8.02
C PRO A 48 -8.20 4.80 -8.17
N LEU A 49 -7.32 4.71 -7.16
CA LEU A 49 -5.98 5.31 -7.24
C LEU A 49 -5.05 4.43 -8.09
N SER A 50 -5.18 3.12 -7.93
CA SER A 50 -4.39 2.10 -8.60
C SER A 50 -5.17 1.48 -9.77
N GLY A 51 -4.45 0.73 -10.61
CA GLY A 51 -5.04 -0.16 -11.61
C GLY A 51 -5.15 -1.60 -11.13
N PHE A 52 -5.03 -1.88 -9.83
CA PHE A 52 -5.13 -3.25 -9.33
C PHE A 52 -6.57 -3.77 -9.46
N GLU A 53 -6.69 -4.96 -10.02
CA GLU A 53 -7.85 -5.83 -9.77
C GLU A 53 -7.64 -6.56 -8.44
N TYR A 54 -8.72 -6.90 -7.75
CA TYR A 54 -8.64 -7.54 -6.44
C TYR A 54 -9.33 -8.89 -6.45
N ARG A 55 -8.57 -9.93 -6.11
CA ARG A 55 -9.10 -11.27 -5.90
C ARG A 55 -9.51 -11.48 -4.46
N LYS A 56 -10.71 -12.02 -4.24
CA LYS A 56 -11.16 -12.43 -2.91
C LYS A 56 -10.38 -13.66 -2.46
N MET A 57 -9.57 -13.51 -1.42
CA MET A 57 -8.94 -14.62 -0.70
C MET A 57 -9.63 -14.81 0.67
N GLU A 58 -9.30 -15.90 1.35
CA GLU A 58 -9.91 -16.32 2.62
C GLU A 58 -9.99 -15.19 3.67
N PHE A 59 -8.97 -14.33 3.75
CA PHE A 59 -8.88 -13.30 4.80
C PHE A 59 -8.93 -11.86 4.28
N VAL A 60 -8.53 -11.62 3.03
CA VAL A 60 -8.38 -10.26 2.47
C VAL A 60 -8.58 -10.24 0.94
N PRO A 61 -9.03 -9.12 0.38
CA PRO A 61 -8.86 -8.86 -1.04
C PRO A 61 -7.36 -8.69 -1.33
N VAL A 62 -6.84 -9.45 -2.30
CA VAL A 62 -5.44 -9.41 -2.73
C VAL A 62 -5.36 -8.73 -4.08
N PRO A 63 -4.55 -7.66 -4.24
CA PRO A 63 -4.32 -7.05 -5.54
C PRO A 63 -3.62 -8.04 -6.47
N GLU A 64 -4.16 -8.25 -7.67
CA GLU A 64 -3.56 -9.11 -8.68
C GLU A 64 -2.27 -8.48 -9.23
N GLY A 65 -1.22 -9.28 -9.43
CA GLY A 65 0.08 -8.78 -9.87
C GLY A 65 0.86 -7.98 -8.81
N ILE A 66 0.41 -7.96 -7.55
CA ILE A 66 1.12 -7.25 -6.48
C ILE A 66 2.53 -7.80 -6.24
N ASP A 67 2.74 -9.12 -6.42
CA ASP A 67 4.04 -9.74 -6.23
C ASP A 67 5.06 -9.21 -7.24
N SER A 68 4.70 -9.12 -8.53
CA SER A 68 5.53 -8.49 -9.57
C SER A 68 5.86 -7.02 -9.27
N THR A 69 4.89 -6.29 -8.71
CA THR A 69 5.08 -4.89 -8.30
C THR A 69 6.12 -4.79 -7.18
N ILE A 70 6.01 -5.65 -6.16
CA ILE A 70 6.96 -5.70 -5.04
C ILE A 70 8.34 -6.15 -5.51
N GLU A 71 8.43 -7.19 -6.35
CA GLU A 71 9.69 -7.65 -6.92
C GLU A 71 10.39 -6.53 -7.67
N THR A 72 9.67 -5.78 -8.51
CA THR A 72 10.22 -4.64 -9.24
C THR A 72 10.76 -3.57 -8.28
N LEU A 73 9.99 -3.19 -7.24
CA LEU A 73 10.42 -2.23 -6.23
C LEU A 73 11.66 -2.72 -5.44
N GLN A 74 11.77 -4.03 -5.18
CA GLN A 74 12.95 -4.59 -4.52
C GLN A 74 14.17 -4.59 -5.44
N THR A 75 14.01 -4.94 -6.72
CA THR A 75 15.08 -4.89 -7.73
C THR A 75 15.58 -3.45 -7.95
N GLN A 76 14.68 -2.47 -7.90
CA GLN A 76 15.01 -1.05 -8.00
C GLN A 76 15.60 -0.46 -6.70
N GLN A 77 15.67 -1.25 -5.61
CA GLN A 77 16.09 -0.80 -4.28
C GLN A 77 15.20 0.32 -3.71
N ASP A 78 13.91 0.32 -4.07
CA ASP A 78 12.91 1.26 -3.56
C ASP A 78 12.25 0.75 -2.27
N ILE A 79 12.16 -0.57 -2.11
CA ILE A 79 11.64 -1.23 -0.90
C ILE A 79 12.58 -2.35 -0.48
N VAL A 80 12.75 -2.53 0.83
CA VAL A 80 13.33 -3.74 1.42
C VAL A 80 12.31 -4.44 2.31
N VAL A 81 12.29 -5.78 2.31
CA VAL A 81 11.43 -6.57 3.20
C VAL A 81 12.27 -7.15 4.33
N ALA A 82 12.19 -6.52 5.50
CA ALA A 82 12.85 -7.00 6.71
C ALA A 82 12.05 -8.16 7.33
N LYS A 83 12.75 -9.23 7.74
CA LYS A 83 12.18 -10.29 8.58
C LYS A 83 12.44 -9.94 10.04
N ARG A 84 11.40 -9.93 10.87
CA ARG A 84 11.55 -9.70 12.31
C ARG A 84 10.65 -10.61 13.14
N PRO A 85 11.06 -10.98 14.36
CA PRO A 85 10.17 -11.67 15.29
C PRO A 85 9.00 -10.76 15.67
N PHE A 86 7.79 -11.33 15.69
CA PHE A 86 6.55 -10.64 16.03
C PHE A 86 5.56 -11.64 16.62
N TYR A 87 5.25 -11.52 17.93
CA TYR A 87 4.35 -12.42 18.68
C TYR A 87 4.60 -13.93 18.42
N GLY A 88 5.86 -14.36 18.42
CA GLY A 88 6.23 -15.77 18.19
C GLY A 88 6.28 -16.21 16.72
N TYR A 89 5.97 -15.31 15.78
CA TYR A 89 6.05 -15.56 14.33
C TYR A 89 7.11 -14.68 13.67
N THR A 90 7.47 -15.00 12.42
CA THR A 90 8.30 -14.11 11.59
C THR A 90 7.40 -13.20 10.75
N GLN A 91 7.42 -11.90 11.05
CA GLN A 91 6.75 -10.90 10.24
C GLN A 91 7.67 -10.43 9.10
N LYS A 92 7.14 -10.43 7.88
CA LYS A 92 7.75 -9.75 6.71
C LYS A 92 7.28 -8.31 6.68
N LYS A 93 8.12 -7.38 7.12
CA LYS A 93 7.83 -5.95 7.18
C LYS A 93 8.53 -5.21 6.03
N PRO A 94 7.78 -4.65 5.07
CA PRO A 94 8.36 -3.80 4.05
C PRO A 94 8.75 -2.44 4.65
N LEU A 95 9.87 -1.90 4.20
CA LEU A 95 10.41 -0.58 4.52
C LEU A 95 10.71 0.15 3.23
N ALA A 96 10.35 1.43 3.16
CA ALA A 96 10.59 2.28 2.01
C ALA A 96 12.03 2.81 2.07
N LEU A 97 12.74 2.75 0.96
CA LEU A 97 14.12 3.24 0.85
C LEU A 97 14.20 4.60 0.14
N ARG A 98 13.08 5.07 -0.41
CA ARG A 98 12.92 6.40 -0.97
C ARG A 98 11.51 6.94 -0.75
N GLU A 99 11.38 8.25 -0.94
CA GLU A 99 10.08 8.92 -0.99
C GLU A 99 9.29 8.50 -2.26
N PRO A 100 7.96 8.33 -2.16
CA PRO A 100 7.10 8.10 -3.30
C PRO A 100 6.99 9.36 -4.17
N ARG A 101 6.94 9.17 -5.47
CA ARG A 101 6.72 10.20 -6.48
C ARG A 101 5.25 10.53 -6.55
N LEU A 102 4.87 11.60 -5.85
CA LEU A 102 3.47 12.02 -5.74
C LEU A 102 2.96 12.69 -7.02
N ASP A 103 3.85 13.14 -7.90
CA ASP A 103 3.55 13.69 -9.22
C ASP A 103 2.88 12.69 -10.18
N GLU A 104 2.98 11.39 -9.89
CA GLU A 104 2.21 10.34 -10.57
C GLU A 104 0.71 10.32 -10.18
N PHE A 105 0.34 11.11 -9.16
CA PHE A 105 -1.03 11.30 -8.72
C PHE A 105 -1.50 12.71 -9.07
N THR A 106 -2.77 12.83 -9.48
CA THR A 106 -3.39 14.14 -9.69
C THR A 106 -3.48 14.90 -8.36
N ALA A 107 -3.50 16.24 -8.40
CA ALA A 107 -3.60 17.07 -7.20
C ALA A 107 -4.78 16.70 -6.29
N ASP A 108 -5.90 16.26 -6.88
CA ASP A 108 -7.08 15.73 -6.19
C ASP A 108 -6.83 14.41 -5.46
N GLU A 109 -5.97 13.55 -6.01
CA GLU A 109 -5.58 12.27 -5.42
C GLU A 109 -4.58 12.49 -4.27
N ILE A 110 -3.60 13.39 -4.43
CA ILE A 110 -2.61 13.75 -3.39
C ILE A 110 -3.29 14.40 -2.18
N THR A 111 -4.14 15.40 -2.42
CA THR A 111 -4.83 16.14 -1.34
C THR A 111 -5.72 15.22 -0.51
N ARG A 112 -6.29 14.18 -1.13
CA ARG A 112 -7.22 13.27 -0.46
C ARG A 112 -6.54 12.00 0.08
N SER A 113 -5.38 11.60 -0.44
CA SER A 113 -4.52 10.57 0.18
C SER A 113 -3.86 11.06 1.47
N ALA A 114 -3.67 12.38 1.65
CA ALA A 114 -3.28 12.99 2.91
C ALA A 114 -4.31 12.74 4.05
N ASN A 115 -5.58 12.52 3.73
CA ASN A 115 -6.62 12.18 4.71
C ASN A 115 -6.66 10.70 5.11
N LEU A 116 -5.85 9.83 4.48
CA LEU A 116 -5.63 8.46 4.96
C LEU A 116 -4.87 8.47 6.30
N ARG A 117 -4.21 9.58 6.63
CA ARG A 117 -3.38 9.78 7.83
C ARG A 117 -4.15 9.63 9.16
N SER A 118 -5.44 9.98 9.19
CA SER A 118 -6.22 9.97 10.44
C SER A 118 -6.94 8.64 10.69
N ASN A 119 -7.37 7.92 9.65
CA ASN A 119 -8.15 6.68 9.82
C ASN A 119 -7.28 5.44 10.00
N PHE A 120 -6.00 5.46 9.62
CA PHE A 120 -5.13 4.29 9.75
C PHE A 120 -4.29 4.24 11.04
N CYS A 121 -4.06 5.39 11.68
CA CYS A 121 -3.34 5.46 12.96
C CYS A 121 -4.27 5.36 14.19
N ALA A 122 -5.54 5.74 14.08
CA ALA A 122 -6.44 5.84 15.23
C ALA A 122 -7.31 4.59 15.47
N ASP A 123 -7.55 3.79 14.43
CA ASP A 123 -8.60 2.78 14.52
C ASP A 123 -8.04 1.41 14.92
N ASN A 124 -8.47 0.99 16.12
CA ASN A 124 -8.72 -0.40 16.46
C ASN A 124 -9.76 -1.00 15.48
N PHE A 125 -9.41 -1.16 14.20
CA PHE A 125 -10.20 -1.93 13.21
C PHE A 125 -10.14 -3.45 13.47
N PHE A 126 -9.73 -3.86 14.68
CA PHE A 126 -9.54 -5.24 15.12
C PHE A 126 -10.50 -5.65 16.25
N SER A 127 -11.55 -4.86 16.52
CA SER A 127 -12.65 -5.30 17.40
C SER A 127 -13.90 -5.65 16.63
#